data_AF-X1TMG3-F1
#
_entry.id   AF-X1TMG3-F1
#
_cell.length_a   1.000
_cell.length_b   1.000
_cell.length_c   1.000
_cell.angle_alpha   90.00
_cell.angle_beta   90.00
_cell.angle_gamma   90.00
#
_symmetry.space_group_name_H-M   'P 1'
#
loop_
_entity.id
_entity.type
_entity.pdbx_description
1 polymer ?
#
loop_
_entity_poly.entity_id
_entity_poly.type
_entity_poly.pdbx_seq_one_letter_code
_entity_poly.pdbx_strand_id
1 'polypeptide(L)'
;CIIGADRAGEPRRTSEDIGRYVARNLIEDLATGATVDRYLADQLIFYAALADGVSQYRIPRLTEHIETNLWLVESILGAKTKVNKNLVKIQGIGYSLGSSTIN
;
A
#
# COMPACT_ATOMS: atom_id res chain seq x y z
N CYS A 1 -11.09 -4.73 8.03
CA CYS A 1 -9.90 -3.87 7.86
C CYS A 1 -9.89 -2.78 8.91
N ILE A 2 -8.70 -2.32 9.30
CA ILE A 2 -8.49 -1.18 10.19
C ILE A 2 -7.74 -0.14 9.36
N ILE A 3 -8.26 1.08 9.27
CA ILE A 3 -7.65 2.19 8.52
C ILE A 3 -7.29 3.27 9.55
N GLY A 4 -6.03 3.69 9.51
CA GLY A 4 -5.51 4.77 10.33
C GLY A 4 -5.27 6.02 9.50
N ALA A 5 -5.28 7.17 10.16
CA ALA A 5 -4.77 8.42 9.62
C ALA A 5 -4.04 9.17 10.73
N ASP A 6 -2.96 9.84 10.37
CA ASP A 6 -2.16 10.62 11.29
C ASP A 6 -1.59 11.87 10.62
N ARG A 7 -0.96 12.71 11.42
CA ARG A 7 -0.15 13.84 10.96
C ARG A 7 0.87 14.18 12.03
N ALA A 8 2.14 14.27 11.63
CA ALA A 8 3.21 14.71 12.53
C ALA A 8 2.97 16.14 13.05
N GLY A 9 3.36 16.39 14.30
CA GLY A 9 3.42 17.73 14.88
C GLY A 9 4.54 18.56 14.25
N GLU A 10 4.39 19.88 14.23
CA GLU A 10 5.40 20.83 13.73
C GLU A 10 5.23 22.17 14.46
N PRO A 11 6.30 22.97 14.68
CA PRO A 11 6.15 24.33 15.20
C PRO A 11 5.09 25.13 14.44
N ARG A 12 4.24 25.85 15.19
CA ARG A 12 3.09 26.63 14.68
C ARG A 12 1.92 25.80 14.12
N ARG A 13 1.89 24.48 14.34
CA ARG A 13 0.75 23.62 14.00
C ARG A 13 -0.06 23.32 15.27
N THR A 14 -1.31 23.77 15.30
CA THR A 14 -2.20 23.56 16.47
C THR A 14 -2.76 22.14 16.52
N SER A 15 -3.17 21.69 17.70
CA SER A 15 -3.81 20.39 17.88
C SER A 15 -5.15 20.30 17.13
N GLU A 16 -5.89 21.41 17.05
CA GLU A 16 -7.15 21.53 16.31
C GLU A 16 -6.94 21.38 14.80
N ASP A 17 -5.89 22.00 14.26
CA ASP A 17 -5.54 21.87 12.84
C ASP A 17 -5.10 20.45 12.48
N ILE A 18 -4.35 19.80 13.37
CA ILE A 18 -3.98 18.38 13.24
C ILE A 18 -5.23 17.52 13.26
N GLY A 19 -6.08 17.68 14.28
CA GLY A 19 -7.31 16.89 14.43
C GLY A 19 -8.24 17.03 13.23
N ARG A 20 -8.45 18.26 12.74
CA ARG A 20 -9.26 18.53 11.54
C ARG A 20 -8.67 17.86 10.30
N TYR A 21 -7.35 17.94 10.12
CA TYR A 21 -6.68 17.34 8.98
C TYR A 21 -6.78 15.81 9.00
N VAL A 22 -6.50 15.20 10.15
CA VAL A 22 -6.55 13.73 10.33
C VAL A 22 -7.96 13.21 10.14
N ALA A 23 -8.95 13.83 10.80
CA ALA A 23 -10.36 13.44 10.67
C ALA A 23 -10.85 13.53 9.21
N ARG A 24 -10.51 14.63 8.51
CA ARG A 24 -10.86 14.78 7.10
C ARG A 24 -10.23 13.69 6.24
N ASN A 25 -8.92 13.46 6.37
CA ASN A 25 -8.23 12.44 5.58
C ASN A 25 -8.78 11.03 5.83
N LEU A 26 -9.10 10.71 7.09
CA LEU A 26 -9.70 9.42 7.45
C LEU A 26 -11.07 9.24 6.81
N ILE A 27 -11.93 10.26 6.86
CA ILE A 27 -13.26 10.23 6.24
C ILE A 27 -13.13 10.07 4.71
N GLU A 28 -12.21 10.81 4.09
CA GLU A 28 -11.93 10.68 2.66
C GLU A 28 -11.48 9.26 2.30
N ASP A 29 -10.57 8.67 3.07
CA ASP A 29 -10.08 7.30 2.82
C ASP A 29 -11.19 6.26 3.00
N LEU A 30 -12.00 6.38 4.06
CA LEU A 30 -13.13 5.49 4.32
C LEU A 30 -14.19 5.57 3.21
N ALA A 31 -14.48 6.77 2.71
CA ALA A 31 -15.48 6.99 1.66
C ALA A 31 -15.14 6.30 0.33
N THR A 32 -13.86 5.99 0.08
CA THR A 32 -13.42 5.31 -1.15
C THR A 32 -13.69 3.79 -1.13
N GLY A 33 -14.07 3.22 0.03
CA GLY A 33 -14.17 1.78 0.20
C GLY A 33 -12.81 1.07 0.18
N ALA A 34 -11.74 1.78 0.50
CA ALA A 34 -10.41 1.21 0.64
C ALA A 34 -10.37 0.13 1.72
N THR A 35 -9.46 -0.81 1.57
CA THR A 35 -9.19 -1.87 2.56
C THR A 35 -7.92 -1.59 3.36
N VAL A 36 -7.13 -0.61 2.95
CA VAL A 36 -5.86 -0.21 3.54
C VAL A 36 -5.78 1.32 3.57
N ASP A 37 -4.99 1.89 4.48
CA ASP A 37 -4.72 3.32 4.46
C ASP A 37 -3.77 3.71 3.31
N ARG A 38 -3.70 5.02 3.05
CA ARG A 38 -2.93 5.58 1.94
C ARG A 38 -1.42 5.32 2.02
N TYR A 39 -0.86 5.17 3.22
CA TYR A 39 0.57 4.95 3.39
C TYR A 39 0.90 3.45 3.34
N LEU A 40 0.05 2.61 3.94
CA LEU A 40 0.19 1.16 3.87
C LEU A 40 0.01 0.62 2.45
N ALA A 41 -0.83 1.27 1.63
CA ALA A 41 -1.06 0.91 0.23
C ALA A 41 0.24 0.76 -0.57
N ASP A 42 1.19 1.68 -0.37
CA ASP A 42 2.51 1.68 -1.01
C ASP A 42 3.39 0.54 -0.50
N GLN A 43 3.40 0.34 0.82
CA GLN A 43 4.30 -0.62 1.48
C GLN A 43 3.92 -2.08 1.20
N LEU A 44 2.62 -2.37 1.05
CA LEU A 44 2.14 -3.74 0.80
C LEU A 44 2.57 -4.31 -0.55
N ILE A 45 2.90 -3.45 -1.53
CA ILE A 45 3.26 -3.88 -2.90
C ILE A 45 4.41 -4.87 -2.88
N PHE A 46 5.44 -4.62 -2.06
CA PHE A 46 6.63 -5.47 -1.97
C PHE A 46 6.32 -6.83 -1.37
N TYR A 47 5.56 -6.86 -0.28
CA TYR A 47 5.16 -8.11 0.36
C TYR A 47 4.24 -8.94 -0.53
N ALA A 48 3.28 -8.28 -1.20
CA ALA A 48 2.39 -8.91 -2.16
C ALA A 48 3.14 -9.48 -3.37
N ALA A 49 4.21 -8.80 -3.83
CA ALA A 49 5.06 -9.28 -4.91
C ALA A 49 5.92 -10.49 -4.51
N LEU A 50 6.34 -10.58 -3.25
CA LEU A 50 7.12 -11.72 -2.74
C LEU A 50 6.25 -12.92 -2.35
N ALA A 51 5.01 -12.69 -1.94
CA ALA A 51 4.08 -13.74 -1.52
C ALA A 51 3.83 -14.77 -2.63
N ASP A 52 3.38 -15.97 -2.23
CA ASP A 52 2.86 -16.95 -3.19
C ASP A 52 1.41 -16.63 -3.57
N GLY A 53 1.07 -16.83 -4.84
CA GLY A 53 -0.28 -16.62 -5.36
C GLY A 53 -0.65 -15.15 -5.60
N VAL A 54 -1.94 -14.85 -5.44
CA VAL A 54 -2.56 -13.58 -5.85
C VAL A 54 -2.99 -12.77 -4.64
N SER A 55 -2.37 -11.61 -4.45
CA SER A 55 -2.78 -10.60 -3.46
C SER A 55 -3.65 -9.54 -4.11
N GLN A 56 -4.73 -9.15 -3.43
CA GLN A 56 -5.66 -8.10 -3.90
C GLN A 56 -6.12 -7.21 -2.75
N TYR A 57 -6.10 -5.90 -2.97
CA TYR A 57 -6.57 -4.92 -1.99
C TYR A 57 -7.06 -3.64 -2.67
N ARG A 58 -7.92 -2.89 -1.98
CA ARG A 58 -8.42 -1.59 -2.44
C ARG A 58 -7.64 -0.46 -1.80
N ILE A 59 -7.09 0.44 -2.61
CA ILE A 59 -6.35 1.63 -2.19
C ILE A 59 -7.28 2.85 -2.11
N PRO A 60 -7.02 3.85 -1.26
CA PRO A 60 -7.83 5.06 -1.24
C PRO A 60 -7.68 5.90 -2.51
N ARG A 61 -6.47 5.96 -3.05
CA ARG A 61 -6.11 6.73 -4.25
C ARG A 61 -4.90 6.09 -4.93
N LEU A 62 -4.88 6.11 -6.25
CA LEU A 62 -3.68 5.80 -7.03
C LEU A 62 -2.72 7.00 -7.01
N THR A 63 -1.49 6.78 -6.55
CA THR A 63 -0.43 7.80 -6.44
C THR A 63 0.74 7.41 -7.33
N GLU A 64 1.61 8.37 -7.66
CA GLU A 64 2.86 8.09 -8.41
C GLU A 64 3.77 7.11 -7.66
N HIS A 65 3.73 7.10 -6.32
CA HIS A 65 4.47 6.14 -5.50
C HIS A 65 3.97 4.71 -5.71
N ILE A 66 2.64 4.50 -5.75
CA ILE A 66 2.05 3.20 -6.06
C ILE A 66 2.47 2.77 -7.46
N GLU A 67 2.32 3.63 -8.46
CA GLU A 67 2.66 3.32 -9.85
C GLU A 67 4.14 2.95 -10.01
N THR A 68 5.04 3.72 -9.39
CA THR A 68 6.47 3.46 -9.41
C THR A 68 6.82 2.15 -8.73
N ASN A 69 6.23 1.86 -7.57
CA ASN A 69 6.47 0.62 -6.84
C ASN A 69 5.94 -0.61 -7.60
N LEU A 70 4.76 -0.49 -8.23
CA LEU A 70 4.22 -1.56 -9.09
C LEU A 70 5.16 -1.84 -10.26
N TRP A 71 5.60 -0.79 -10.97
CA TRP A 71 6.58 -0.93 -12.05
C TRP A 71 7.90 -1.55 -11.57
N LEU A 72 8.36 -1.17 -10.37
CA LEU A 72 9.59 -1.67 -9.77
C LEU A 72 9.51 -3.18 -9.49
N VAL A 73 8.42 -3.65 -8.88
CA VAL A 73 8.26 -5.08 -8.60
C VAL A 73 8.04 -5.91 -9.85
N GLU A 74 7.43 -5.35 -10.90
CA GLU A 74 7.37 -5.99 -12.22
C GLU A 74 8.74 -6.12 -12.85
N SER A 75 9.54 -5.05 -12.81
CA SER A 75 10.84 -4.98 -13.49
C SER A 75 11.93 -5.77 -12.78
N ILE A 76 11.96 -5.75 -11.44
CA ILE A 76 13.03 -6.36 -10.65
C ILE A 76 12.67 -7.80 -10.24
N LEU A 77 11.46 -8.00 -9.72
CA LEU A 77 11.06 -9.29 -9.15
C LEU A 77 10.40 -10.19 -10.20
N GLY A 78 9.86 -9.64 -11.28
CA GLY A 78 9.08 -10.40 -12.27
C GLY A 78 7.65 -10.71 -11.80
N ALA A 79 7.17 -10.04 -10.76
CA ALA A 79 5.77 -10.08 -10.35
C ALA A 79 4.87 -9.52 -11.47
N LYS A 80 3.58 -9.86 -11.48
CA LYS A 80 2.62 -9.26 -12.43
C LYS A 80 1.61 -8.42 -11.69
N THR A 81 1.44 -7.17 -12.10
CA THR A 81 0.50 -6.27 -11.44
C THR A 81 -0.64 -5.87 -12.38
N LYS A 82 -1.78 -5.52 -11.79
CA LYS A 82 -2.91 -4.94 -12.50
C LYS A 82 -3.65 -4.00 -11.57
N VAL A 83 -3.91 -2.80 -12.05
CA VAL A 83 -4.74 -1.81 -11.36
C VAL A 83 -6.05 -1.64 -12.13
N ASN A 84 -7.18 -1.75 -11.44
CA ASN A 84 -8.49 -1.41 -12.00
C ASN A 84 -9.20 -0.46 -11.03
N LYS A 85 -9.30 0.82 -11.42
CA LYS A 85 -9.76 1.91 -10.55
C LYS A 85 -8.92 1.94 -9.26
N ASN A 86 -9.50 1.53 -8.15
CA ASN A 86 -8.83 1.49 -6.86
C ASN A 86 -8.50 0.06 -6.38
N LEU A 87 -8.73 -0.96 -7.20
CA LEU A 87 -8.36 -2.33 -6.89
C LEU A 87 -6.98 -2.64 -7.46
N VAL A 88 -6.02 -2.91 -6.58
CA VAL A 88 -4.67 -3.37 -6.92
C VAL A 88 -4.64 -4.89 -6.82
N LYS A 89 -4.15 -5.54 -7.86
CA LYS A 89 -3.95 -6.98 -7.94
C LYS A 89 -2.49 -7.27 -8.26
N ILE A 90 -1.86 -8.11 -7.46
CA ILE A 90 -0.46 -8.49 -7.61
C ILE A 90 -0.38 -10.01 -7.59
N GLN A 91 0.15 -10.60 -8.65
CA GLN A 91 0.60 -11.99 -8.67
C GLN A 91 2.04 -12.01 -8.18
N GLY A 92 2.23 -12.53 -6.98
CA GLY A 92 3.55 -12.66 -6.39
C GLY A 92 4.34 -13.83 -6.96
N ILE A 93 5.64 -13.82 -6.68
CA ILE A 93 6.63 -14.76 -7.24
C ILE A 93 6.80 -16.02 -6.40
N GLY A 94 6.14 -16.11 -5.24
CA GLY A 94 6.29 -17.24 -4.33
C GLY A 94 7.72 -17.36 -3.79
N TYR A 95 8.28 -16.25 -3.30
CA TYR A 95 9.64 -16.23 -2.75
C TYR A 95 9.73 -17.14 -1.52
N SER A 96 10.43 -18.25 -1.66
CA SER A 96 10.87 -19.09 -0.57
C SER A 96 12.35 -18.83 -0.32
N LEU A 97 12.75 -18.56 0.93
CA LEU A 97 14.15 -18.72 1.31
C LEU A 97 14.50 -20.18 1.03
N GLY A 98 15.33 -20.42 0.03
CA GLY A 98 15.81 -21.75 -0.26
C GLY A 98 16.35 -22.36 1.02
N SER A 99 15.90 -23.57 1.35
CA SER A 99 16.67 -24.44 2.24
C SER A 99 18.11 -24.35 1.79
N SER A 100 19.00 -23.92 2.69
CA SER A 100 20.43 -24.09 2.52
C SER A 100 20.68 -25.59 2.36
N THR A 101 20.57 -26.11 1.14
CA THR A 101 21.17 -27.38 0.78
C THR A 101 22.65 -27.09 0.67
N ILE A 102 23.30 -27.13 1.83
CA ILE A 102 24.73 -27.33 1.93
C ILE A 102 24.97 -28.73 1.37
N ASN A 103 25.42 -28.81 0.12
CA ASN A 103 26.04 -30.00 -0.45
C ASN A 103 27.43 -29.59 -0.94
#